data_AF-A0A510ISV8-F1
#
_entry.id   AF-A0A510ISV8-F1
#
_cell.length_a   1.000
_cell.length_b   1.000
_cell.length_c   1.000
_cell.angle_alpha   90.00
_cell.angle_beta   90.00
_cell.angle_gamma   90.00
#
_symmetry.space_group_name_H-M   'P 1'
#
loop_
_entity.id
_entity.type
_entity.pdbx_description
1 polymer ?
#
loop_
_entity_poly.entity_id
_entity_poly.type
_entity_poly.pdbx_seq_one_letter_code
_entity_poly.pdbx_strand_id
1 'polypeptide(L)'
;MFEPGTLGKRLREARKRERMTGAQLSQKLGLTPSQISKMETGAQRIPAELLPIWCEAVGITLADVYGVELRHHFAQIPFPPLIARFYTQLPPTFQLLIHRTIENAYQLWKKL
;
A
#
# COMPACT_ATOMS: atom_id res chain seq x y z
N MET A 1 -9.97 6.17 5.30
CA MET A 1 -9.94 5.92 6.75
C MET A 1 -9.30 4.56 6.98
N PHE A 2 -8.31 4.44 7.87
CA PHE A 2 -7.67 3.15 8.19
C PHE A 2 -8.62 2.38 9.11
N GLU A 3 -9.29 1.36 8.58
CA GLU A 3 -10.23 0.53 9.35
C GLU A 3 -9.47 -0.63 10.04
N PRO A 4 -9.41 -0.67 11.38
CA PRO A 4 -8.78 -1.76 12.11
C PRO A 4 -9.37 -3.13 11.70
N GLY A 5 -8.51 -4.11 11.42
CA GLY A 5 -8.93 -5.46 11.00
C GLY A 5 -9.13 -5.66 9.50
N THR A 6 -8.97 -4.62 8.67
CA THR A 6 -8.97 -4.78 7.19
C THR A 6 -7.65 -5.33 6.64
N LEU A 7 -6.54 -5.08 7.34
CA LEU A 7 -5.20 -5.50 6.92
C LEU A 7 -5.08 -7.03 6.84
N GLY A 8 -5.46 -7.74 7.92
CA GLY A 8 -5.42 -9.20 7.96
C GLY A 8 -6.33 -9.85 6.91
N LYS A 9 -7.47 -9.22 6.61
CA LYS A 9 -8.39 -9.67 5.55
C LYS A 9 -7.74 -9.58 4.17
N ARG A 10 -7.06 -8.48 3.84
CA ARG A 10 -6.38 -8.31 2.55
C ARG A 10 -5.24 -9.31 2.36
N LEU A 11 -4.46 -9.57 3.42
CA LEU A 11 -3.43 -10.62 3.40
C LEU A 11 -4.05 -12.01 3.16
N ARG A 12 -5.19 -12.30 3.80
CA ARG A 12 -5.94 -13.54 3.59
C ARG A 12 -6.45 -13.68 2.17
N GLU A 13 -6.97 -12.61 1.59
CA GLU A 13 -7.45 -12.58 0.21
C GLU A 13 -6.32 -12.80 -0.78
N ALA A 14 -5.18 -12.13 -0.59
CA ALA A 14 -4.00 -12.33 -1.41
C ALA A 14 -3.48 -13.77 -1.33
N ARG A 15 -3.37 -14.34 -0.13
CA ARG A 15 -3.01 -15.75 0.05
C ARG A 15 -3.94 -16.69 -0.71
N LYS A 16 -5.25 -16.46 -0.65
CA LYS A 16 -6.25 -17.27 -1.36
C LYS A 16 -6.12 -17.12 -2.88
N ARG A 17 -5.80 -15.93 -3.39
CA ARG A 17 -5.56 -15.69 -4.82
C ARG A 17 -4.37 -16.50 -5.34
N GLU A 18 -3.32 -16.62 -4.53
CA GLU A 18 -2.17 -17.50 -4.78
C GLU A 18 -2.47 -19.00 -4.52
N ARG A 19 -3.72 -19.35 -4.22
CA ARG A 19 -4.18 -20.73 -3.89
C ARG A 19 -3.38 -21.37 -2.75
N MET A 20 -2.79 -20.56 -1.88
CA MET A 20 -2.01 -21.04 -0.74
C MET A 20 -2.93 -21.36 0.45
N THR A 21 -2.74 -22.51 1.07
CA THR A 21 -3.37 -22.85 2.36
C THR A 21 -2.71 -22.09 3.50
N GLY A 22 -3.40 -21.99 4.65
CA GLY A 22 -2.82 -21.38 5.85
C GLY A 22 -1.58 -22.13 6.35
N ALA A 23 -1.53 -23.45 6.19
CA ALA A 23 -0.38 -24.28 6.56
C ALA A 23 0.83 -24.06 5.64
N GLN A 24 0.61 -23.92 4.33
CA GLN A 24 1.69 -23.61 3.39
C GLN A 24 2.30 -22.23 3.66
N LEU A 25 1.46 -21.23 3.94
CA LEU A 25 1.96 -19.91 4.32
C LEU A 25 2.72 -19.96 5.65
N SER A 26 2.20 -20.70 6.63
CA SER A 26 2.83 -20.78 7.95
C SER A 26 4.23 -21.40 7.86
N GLN A 27 4.41 -22.43 7.01
CA GLN A 27 5.74 -22.99 6.72
C GLN A 27 6.68 -21.95 6.09
N LYS A 28 6.22 -21.18 5.10
CA LYS A 28 7.03 -20.12 4.48
C LYS A 28 7.47 -19.03 5.46
N LEU A 29 6.60 -18.67 6.41
CA LEU A 29 6.85 -17.58 7.35
C LEU A 29 7.48 -18.02 8.67
N GLY A 30 7.72 -19.33 8.87
CA GLY A 30 8.22 -19.84 10.15
C GLY A 30 7.22 -19.68 11.31
N LEU A 31 5.93 -19.77 11.00
CA LEU A 31 4.82 -19.56 11.95
C LEU A 31 3.94 -20.80 12.05
N THR A 32 3.06 -20.81 13.06
CA THR A 32 2.02 -21.82 13.18
C THR A 32 0.78 -21.44 12.36
N PRO A 33 -0.01 -22.42 11.86
CA PRO A 33 -1.28 -22.14 11.17
C PRO A 33 -2.27 -21.35 12.04
N SER A 34 -2.23 -21.54 13.35
CA SER A 34 -3.08 -20.81 14.32
C SER A 34 -2.71 -19.32 14.36
N GLN A 35 -1.42 -18.98 14.37
CA GLN A 35 -0.96 -17.59 14.33
C GLN A 35 -1.41 -16.90 13.03
N ILE A 36 -1.28 -17.57 11.88
CA ILE A 36 -1.78 -17.06 10.59
C ILE A 36 -3.29 -16.76 10.68
N SER A 37 -4.10 -17.71 11.15
CA SER A 37 -5.55 -17.54 11.25
C SER A 37 -5.93 -16.36 12.17
N LYS A 38 -5.30 -16.26 13.35
CA LYS A 38 -5.57 -15.17 14.30
C LYS A 38 -5.19 -13.80 13.72
N MET A 39 -4.08 -13.72 12.99
CA MET A 39 -3.65 -12.49 12.34
C MET A 39 -4.55 -12.10 11.16
N GLU A 40 -4.96 -13.06 10.33
CA GLU A 40 -5.87 -12.83 9.21
C GLU A 40 -7.28 -12.39 9.65
N THR A 41 -7.71 -12.85 10.81
CA THR A 41 -9.02 -12.49 11.41
C THR A 41 -8.97 -11.24 12.28
N GLY A 42 -7.77 -10.71 12.56
CA GLY A 42 -7.57 -9.56 13.45
C GLY A 42 -7.62 -9.89 14.94
N ALA A 43 -7.79 -11.16 15.32
CA ALA A 43 -7.72 -11.62 16.71
C ALA A 43 -6.31 -11.49 17.30
N GLN A 44 -5.29 -11.39 16.45
CA GLN A 44 -3.91 -11.11 16.83
C GLN A 44 -3.35 -10.00 15.92
N ARG A 45 -2.60 -9.05 16.50
CA ARG A 45 -1.90 -8.03 15.71
C ARG A 45 -0.76 -8.66 14.91
N ILE A 46 -0.54 -8.15 13.71
CA ILE A 46 0.59 -8.52 12.86
C ILE A 46 1.79 -7.65 13.25
N PRO A 47 2.94 -8.25 13.64
CA PRO A 47 4.17 -7.49 13.87
C PRO A 47 4.57 -6.70 12.63
N ALA A 48 5.00 -5.46 12.80
CA ALA A 48 5.37 -4.59 11.67
C ALA A 48 6.50 -5.18 10.81
N GLU A 49 7.46 -5.85 11.45
CA GLU A 49 8.58 -6.54 10.81
C GLU A 49 8.16 -7.77 9.98
N LEU A 50 7.04 -8.42 10.33
CA LEU A 50 6.52 -9.57 9.59
C LEU A 50 5.81 -9.14 8.31
N LEU A 51 5.33 -7.89 8.28
CA LEU A 51 4.45 -7.42 7.22
C LEU A 51 5.10 -7.43 5.82
N PRO A 52 6.34 -6.93 5.62
CA PRO A 52 7.00 -6.99 4.31
C PRO A 52 7.21 -8.43 3.82
N ILE A 53 7.62 -9.33 4.73
CA ILE A 53 7.90 -10.73 4.43
C ILE A 53 6.61 -11.46 4.03
N TRP A 54 5.51 -11.19 4.72
CA TRP A 54 4.21 -11.74 4.36
C TRP A 54 3.75 -11.23 2.99
N CYS A 55 3.87 -9.92 2.74
CA CYS A 55 3.51 -9.32 1.44
C CYS A 55 4.23 -10.01 0.28
N GLU A 56 5.54 -10.22 0.41
CA GLU A 56 6.35 -10.95 -0.56
C GLU A 56 5.86 -12.39 -0.73
N ALA A 57 5.61 -13.10 0.37
CA ALA A 57 5.17 -14.49 0.35
C ALA A 57 3.82 -14.72 -0.35
N VAL A 58 2.96 -13.70 -0.41
CA VAL A 58 1.62 -13.74 -1.04
C VAL A 58 1.50 -12.85 -2.29
N GLY A 59 2.62 -12.34 -2.80
CA GLY A 59 2.68 -11.64 -4.09
C GLY A 59 1.98 -10.27 -4.14
N ILE A 60 2.07 -9.47 -3.07
CA ILE A 60 1.51 -8.11 -3.02
C ILE A 60 2.51 -7.12 -2.44
N THR A 61 2.21 -5.83 -2.58
CA THR A 61 2.99 -4.75 -1.96
C THR A 61 2.41 -4.32 -0.61
N LEU A 62 3.22 -3.60 0.19
CA LEU A 62 2.71 -2.95 1.41
C LEU A 62 1.57 -1.98 1.10
N ALA A 63 1.62 -1.26 -0.02
CA ALA A 63 0.56 -0.33 -0.43
C ALA A 63 -0.78 -1.05 -0.60
N ASP A 64 -0.77 -2.20 -1.27
CA ASP A 64 -1.96 -3.05 -1.47
C ASP A 64 -2.56 -3.49 -0.13
N VAL A 65 -1.71 -3.89 0.82
CA VAL A 65 -2.12 -4.37 2.16
C VAL A 65 -2.72 -3.26 3.00
N TYR A 66 -2.11 -2.08 2.98
CA TYR A 66 -2.67 -0.91 3.63
C TYR A 66 -3.97 -0.45 2.96
N GLY A 67 -4.30 -0.99 1.78
CA GLY A 67 -5.41 -0.53 0.96
C GLY A 67 -5.34 0.96 0.80
N VAL A 68 -4.10 1.45 0.73
CA VAL A 68 -3.81 2.60 -0.08
C VAL A 68 -4.14 2.08 -1.46
N GLU A 69 -5.41 2.24 -1.84
CA GLU A 69 -5.69 2.39 -3.25
C GLU A 69 -4.59 3.32 -3.76
N LEU A 70 -3.78 2.87 -4.71
CA LEU A 70 -2.94 3.78 -5.51
C LEU A 70 -3.82 4.78 -6.29
N ARG A 71 -5.01 5.13 -5.80
CA ARG A 71 -5.90 6.16 -6.29
C ARG A 71 -5.49 7.57 -5.84
N HIS A 72 -4.51 7.75 -4.95
CA HIS A 72 -4.23 9.10 -4.42
C HIS A 72 -2.76 9.53 -4.25
N HIS A 73 -1.80 8.97 -5.00
CA HIS A 73 -0.49 9.67 -5.10
C HIS A 73 0.19 9.64 -6.46
N PHE A 74 0.07 8.56 -7.25
CA PHE A 74 0.81 8.44 -8.52
C PHE A 74 -0.04 8.19 -9.77
N ALA A 75 -1.36 8.01 -9.64
CA ALA A 75 -2.27 7.96 -10.79
C ALA A 75 -2.67 9.35 -11.34
N GLN A 76 -2.21 10.46 -10.71
CA GLN A 76 -2.59 11.83 -11.09
C GLN A 76 -1.42 12.83 -11.12
N ILE A 77 -0.19 12.38 -11.33
CA ILE A 77 0.87 13.29 -11.77
C ILE A 77 1.12 13.03 -13.26
N PRO A 78 0.87 14.00 -14.17
CA PRO A 78 1.05 13.84 -15.62
C PRO A 78 2.50 14.07 -16.01
N PHE A 79 3.44 13.44 -15.29
CA PHE A 79 4.85 13.61 -15.56
C PHE A 79 5.38 12.30 -16.13
N PRO A 80 5.70 12.27 -17.44
CA PRO A 80 6.49 11.19 -18.01
C PRO A 80 7.68 10.87 -17.10
N PRO A 81 8.18 9.62 -17.06
CA PRO A 81 9.18 9.17 -16.09
C PRO A 81 10.39 10.10 -15.91
N LEU A 82 10.79 10.78 -16.98
CA LEU A 82 11.85 11.78 -16.98
C LEU A 82 11.53 13.00 -16.08
N ILE A 83 10.30 13.50 -16.13
CA ILE A 83 9.86 14.65 -15.35
C ILE A 83 9.64 14.27 -13.88
N ALA A 84 9.20 13.03 -13.59
CA ALA A 84 9.16 12.54 -12.22
C ALA A 84 10.56 12.49 -11.59
N ARG A 85 11.56 11.99 -12.35
CA ARG A 85 12.97 12.00 -11.92
C ARG A 85 13.49 13.42 -11.72
N PHE A 86 13.22 14.33 -12.64
CA PHE A 86 13.58 15.74 -12.50
C PHE A 86 12.92 16.38 -11.26
N TYR A 87 11.64 16.12 -11.03
CA TYR A 87 10.88 16.63 -9.89
C TYR A 87 11.52 16.26 -8.54
N THR A 88 11.95 15.00 -8.40
CA THR A 88 12.63 14.53 -7.17
C THR A 88 13.98 15.20 -6.92
N GLN A 89 14.61 15.76 -7.96
CA GLN A 89 15.91 16.41 -7.87
C GLN A 89 15.80 17.92 -7.59
N LEU A 90 14.58 18.48 -7.64
CA LEU A 90 14.37 19.90 -7.39
C LEU A 90 14.50 20.26 -5.91
N PRO A 91 14.95 21.49 -5.60
CA PRO A 91 14.91 21.99 -4.24
C PRO A 91 13.46 22.03 -3.68
N PRO A 92 13.26 21.82 -2.37
CA PRO A 92 11.92 21.76 -1.77
C PRO A 92 11.05 23.00 -2.02
N THR A 93 11.67 24.18 -2.15
CA THR A 93 10.99 25.44 -2.48
C THR A 93 10.30 25.40 -3.84
N PHE A 94 10.94 24.78 -4.84
CA PHE A 94 10.38 24.64 -6.19
C PHE A 94 9.29 23.57 -6.23
N GLN A 95 9.45 22.47 -5.49
CA GLN A 95 8.39 21.46 -5.36
C GLN A 95 7.11 22.06 -4.75
N LEU A 96 7.25 22.85 -3.68
CA LEU A 96 6.14 23.54 -3.05
C LEU A 96 5.45 24.52 -3.99
N LEU A 97 6.21 25.26 -4.80
CA LEU A 97 5.66 26.16 -5.80
C LEU A 97 4.84 25.40 -6.85
N ILE A 98 5.37 24.30 -7.38
CA ILE A 98 4.69 23.45 -8.37
C ILE A 98 3.39 22.89 -7.78
N HIS A 99 3.43 22.35 -6.56
CA HIS A 99 2.23 21.86 -5.87
C HIS A 99 1.17 22.95 -5.71
N ARG A 100 1.55 24.16 -5.28
CA ARG A 100 0.63 25.28 -5.12
C ARG A 100 0.00 25.71 -6.44
N THR A 101 0.78 25.75 -7.52
CA THR A 101 0.27 26.10 -8.85
C THR A 101 -0.73 25.08 -9.36
N ILE A 102 -0.46 23.78 -9.19
CA ILE A 102 -1.38 22.70 -9.58
C ILE A 102 -2.68 22.79 -8.77
N GLU A 103 -2.59 22.96 -7.45
CA GLU A 103 -3.75 23.08 -6.57
C GLU A 103 -4.61 24.29 -6.98
N ASN A 104 -4.00 25.45 -7.18
CA ASN A 104 -4.71 26.66 -7.59
C ASN A 104 -5.43 26.49 -8.93
N ALA A 105 -4.77 25.86 -9.91
CA ALA A 105 -5.37 25.58 -11.21
C ALA A 105 -6.58 24.64 -11.09
N TYR A 106 -6.50 23.60 -10.25
CA TYR A 106 -7.60 22.68 -9.99
C TYR A 106 -8.80 23.40 -9.32
N GLN A 107 -8.53 24.23 -8.32
CA GLN A 107 -9.57 25.00 -7.63
C GLN A 107 -10.25 26.02 -8.55
N LEU A 108 -9.52 26.58 -9.51
CA LEU A 108 -10.09 27.47 -10.53
C LEU A 108 -11.00 26.70 -11.48
N TRP A 109 -10.55 25.55 -11.99
CA TRP A 109 -11.36 24.70 -12.88
C TRP A 109 -12.65 24.22 -12.21
N LYS A 110 -12.60 23.83 -10.94
CA LYS A 110 -13.78 23.36 -10.19
C LYS A 110 -14.86 24.44 -9.99
N LYS A 111 -14.51 25.72 -10.10
CA LYS A 111 -15.42 26.86 -9.91
C LYS A 111 -16.08 27.34 -11.21
N LEU A 112 -15.65 26.83 -12.36
CA LEU A 112 -16.27 27.03 -13.67
C LEU A 112 -17.37 25.99 -13.91
#